data_AF-A0A7V4G1K1-F1
#
_entry.id   AF-A0A7V4G1K1-F1
#
_cell.length_a   1.000
_cell.length_b   1.000
_cell.length_c   1.000
_cell.angle_alpha   90.00
_cell.angle_beta   90.00
_cell.angle_gamma   90.00
#
_symmetry.space_group_name_H-M   'P 1'
#
loop_
_entity.id
_entity.type
_entity.pdbx_description
1 polymer ?
#
loop_
_entity_poly.entity_id
_entity_poly.type
_entity_poly.pdbx_seq_one_letter_code
_entity_poly.pdbx_strand_id
1 'polypeptide(L)' 'MVPAEVRFPAPEVTDLAAAVNEALQAGGILDRVRPGQRVAIAVGSRGVARIPEITRAVVAAVRQAGAEPFVIPALFC' A
#
# COMPACT_ATOMS: atom_id res chain seq x y z
N MET A 1 34.14 -13.38 -17.31
CA MET A 1 32.99 -12.95 -16.47
C MET A 1 33.44 -11.68 -15.77
N VAL A 2 32.84 -10.53 -16.10
CA VAL A 2 33.22 -9.23 -15.53
C VAL A 2 32.16 -8.86 -14.49
N PRO A 3 32.52 -8.42 -13.27
CA PRO A 3 31.55 -7.97 -12.29
C PRO A 3 30.81 -6.73 -12.81
N ALA A 4 29.49 -6.76 -12.76
CA ALA A 4 28.62 -5.62 -13.04
C ALA A 4 28.01 -5.15 -11.72
N GLU A 5 28.29 -3.90 -11.33
CA GLU A 5 27.65 -3.26 -10.18
C GLU A 5 26.39 -2.52 -10.66
N VAL A 6 25.23 -2.92 -10.15
CA VAL A 6 23.95 -2.24 -10.44
C VAL A 6 23.53 -1.46 -9.20
N ARG A 7 23.52 -0.14 -9.31
CA ARG A 7 22.95 0.75 -8.29
C ARG A 7 21.53 1.10 -8.69
N PHE A 8 20.57 0.69 -7.86
CA PHE A 8 19.19 1.13 -7.99
C PHE A 8 18.99 2.40 -7.18
N PRO A 9 18.42 3.48 -7.75
CA PRO A 9 17.94 4.60 -6.96
C PRO A 9 16.94 4.08 -5.91
N ALA A 10 17.20 4.36 -4.64
CA ALA A 10 16.35 3.96 -3.52
C ALA A 10 15.91 5.23 -2.76
N PRO A 11 15.02 6.05 -3.33
CA PRO A 11 14.49 7.21 -2.64
C PRO A 11 13.76 6.75 -1.36
N GLU A 12 14.08 7.41 -0.25
CA GLU A 12 13.53 7.05 1.05
C GLU A 12 12.29 7.89 1.36
N VAL A 13 11.26 7.22 1.88
CA VAL A 13 10.04 7.87 2.39
C VAL A 13 10.11 7.90 3.91
N THR A 14 10.30 9.09 4.46
CA THR A 14 10.42 9.29 5.91
C THR A 14 9.06 9.13 6.62
N ASP A 15 8.00 9.73 6.06
CA ASP A 15 6.62 9.59 6.55
C ASP A 15 5.80 8.71 5.61
N LEU A 16 5.72 7.41 5.94
CA LEU A 16 4.93 6.45 5.17
C LEU A 16 3.43 6.74 5.25
N ALA A 17 2.92 7.22 6.39
CA ALA A 17 1.48 7.41 6.55
C ALA A 17 0.99 8.55 5.67
N ALA A 18 1.72 9.67 5.65
CA ALA A 18 1.46 10.79 4.76
C ALA A 18 1.55 10.35 3.29
N ALA A 19 2.65 9.70 2.90
CA ALA A 19 2.86 9.26 1.52
C ALA A 19 1.79 8.26 1.03
N VAL A 20 1.36 7.33 1.89
CA VAL A 20 0.27 6.40 1.55
C VAL A 20 -1.05 7.16 1.35
N ASN A 21 -1.38 8.10 2.24
CA ASN A 21 -2.59 8.90 2.08
C ASN A 21 -2.56 9.74 0.80
N GLU A 22 -1.45 10.42 0.51
CA GLU A 22 -1.27 11.17 -0.73
C GLU A 22 -1.46 10.28 -1.96
N ALA A 23 -0.86 9.08 -1.97
CA ALA A 23 -1.01 8.13 -3.06
C ALA A 23 -2.47 7.65 -3.24
N LEU A 24 -3.18 7.36 -2.15
CA LEU A 24 -4.58 6.94 -2.18
C LEU A 24 -5.51 8.06 -2.68
N GLN A 25 -5.23 9.31 -2.28
CA GLN A 25 -5.96 10.50 -2.74
C GLN A 25 -5.70 10.78 -4.22
N ALA A 26 -4.43 10.78 -4.65
CA ALA A 26 -4.06 10.96 -6.04
C ALA A 26 -4.68 9.89 -6.96
N GLY A 27 -4.86 8.67 -6.44
CA GLY A 27 -5.52 7.57 -7.16
C GLY A 27 -7.06 7.63 -7.18
N GLY A 28 -7.70 8.50 -6.39
CA GLY A 28 -9.16 8.62 -6.29
C GLY A 28 -9.88 7.31 -5.89
N ILE A 29 -9.15 6.34 -5.33
CA ILE A 29 -9.70 5.00 -5.07
C ILE A 29 -10.69 5.02 -3.90
N LEU A 30 -10.46 5.91 -2.94
CA LEU A 30 -11.30 6.06 -1.74
C LEU A 30 -12.69 6.63 -2.09
N ASP A 31 -12.81 7.42 -3.16
CA ASP A 31 -14.10 7.97 -3.61
C ASP A 31 -15.06 6.88 -4.10
N ARG A 32 -14.52 5.71 -4.45
CA ARG A 32 -15.30 4.54 -4.89
C ARG A 32 -15.74 3.65 -3.73
N VAL A 33 -15.20 3.88 -2.53
CA VAL A 33 -15.50 3.10 -1.33
C VAL A 33 -16.75 3.67 -0.68
N ARG A 34 -17.75 2.81 -0.45
CA ARG A 34 -18.99 3.20 0.23
C ARG A 34 -18.95 2.81 1.71
N PRO A 35 -19.59 3.59 2.60
CA PRO A 35 -19.76 3.18 3.99
C PRO A 35 -20.41 1.79 4.10
N GLY A 36 -19.89 0.94 4.98
CA GLY A 36 -20.34 -0.46 5.17
C GLY A 36 -19.85 -1.45 4.10
N GLN A 37 -19.10 -1.00 3.09
CA GLN A 37 -18.56 -1.90 2.07
C GLN A 37 -17.43 -2.74 2.63
N ARG A 38 -17.42 -4.04 2.34
CA ARG A 38 -16.28 -4.92 2.65
C ARG A 38 -15.21 -4.79 1.58
N VAL A 39 -14.00 -4.42 1.97
CA VAL A 39 -12.89 -4.11 1.05
C VAL A 39 -11.73 -5.06 1.28
N ALA A 40 -11.36 -5.83 0.25
CA ALA A 40 -10.18 -6.69 0.28
C ALA A 40 -8.92 -5.87 -0.02
N ILE A 41 -7.92 -5.95 0.85
CA ILE A 41 -6.60 -5.33 0.66
C ILE A 41 -5.61 -6.46 0.34
N ALA A 42 -5.18 -6.53 -0.91
CA ALA A 42 -4.19 -7.49 -1.35
C ALA A 42 -2.78 -7.01 -0.99
N VAL A 43 -2.02 -7.82 -0.25
CA VAL A 43 -0.67 -7.48 0.24
C VAL A 43 0.36 -8.48 -0.27
N GLY A 44 1.42 -7.96 -0.90
CA GLY A 44 2.54 -8.75 -1.43
C GLY A 44 3.88 -8.13 -1.09
N SER A 45 4.93 -8.96 -0.95
CA SER A 45 6.25 -8.53 -0.47
C SER A 45 7.26 -8.20 -1.56
N ARG A 46 7.01 -8.61 -2.80
CA ARG A 46 7.97 -8.45 -3.90
C ARG A 46 8.19 -6.97 -4.20
N GLY A 47 9.41 -6.49 -3.96
CA GLY A 47 9.82 -5.12 -4.27
C GLY A 47 9.27 -4.05 -3.32
N VAL A 48 8.72 -4.43 -2.16
CA VAL A 48 8.11 -3.49 -1.20
C VAL A 48 8.77 -3.63 0.18
N ALA A 49 9.31 -2.53 0.69
CA ALA A 49 9.83 -2.43 2.05
C ALA A 49 8.72 -2.02 3.04
N ARG A 50 8.92 -2.23 4.35
CA ARG A 50 8.04 -1.72 5.42
C ARG A 50 6.56 -2.07 5.25
N ILE A 51 6.29 -3.27 4.73
CA ILE A 51 4.94 -3.79 4.42
C ILE A 51 3.96 -3.64 5.59
N PRO A 52 4.31 -3.93 6.86
CA PRO A 52 3.37 -3.79 7.97
C PRO A 52 2.87 -2.35 8.15
N GLU A 53 3.75 -1.37 7.96
CA GLU A 53 3.46 0.05 8.14
C GLU A 53 2.59 0.57 7.00
N ILE A 54 2.93 0.22 5.75
CA ILE A 54 2.14 0.55 4.56
C ILE A 54 0.74 -0.07 4.67
N THR A 55 0.66 -1.37 5.00
CA THR A 55 -0.60 -2.09 5.12
C THR A 55 -1.49 -1.45 6.20
N ARG A 56 -0.91 -1.09 7.35
CA ARG A 56 -1.64 -0.41 8.43
C ARG A 56 -2.18 0.95 7.99
N ALA A 57 -1.40 1.74 7.26
CA ALA A 57 -1.84 3.03 6.74
C ALA A 57 -3.02 2.89 5.76
N VAL A 58 -2.94 1.92 4.83
CA VAL A 58 -4.05 1.64 3.89
C VAL A 58 -5.31 1.17 4.64
N VAL A 59 -5.18 0.25 5.59
CA VAL A 59 -6.30 -0.21 6.43
C VAL A 59 -6.95 0.96 7.17
N ALA A 60 -6.15 1.88 7.72
CA ALA A 60 -6.67 3.06 8.41
C ALA A 60 -7.45 3.97 7.47
N ALA A 61 -6.93 4.26 6.27
CA ALA A 61 -7.60 5.08 5.27
C ALA A 61 -8.94 4.46 4.81
N VAL A 62 -8.98 3.14 4.59
CA VAL A 62 -10.22 2.44 4.21
C VAL A 62 -11.25 2.47 5.35
N ARG A 63 -10.82 2.33 6.62
CA ARG A 63 -11.72 2.49 7.78
C ARG A 63 -12.25 3.92 7.89
N GLN A 64 -11.41 4.92 7.64
CA GLN A 64 -11.82 6.34 7.65
C GLN A 64 -12.85 6.65 6.56
N ALA A 65 -12.79 5.96 5.42
CA ALA A 65 -13.83 6.00 4.39
C ALA A 65 -15.14 5.28 4.77
N GLY A 66 -15.22 4.70 5.98
CA GLY A 66 -16.41 4.03 6.50
C GLY A 66 -16.58 2.57 6.07
N ALA A 67 -15.56 1.97 5.46
CA ALA A 67 -15.59 0.58 5.00
C ALA A 67 -14.99 -0.41 6.01
N GLU A 68 -15.20 -1.70 5.74
CA GLU A 68 -14.70 -2.83 6.52
C GLU A 68 -13.54 -3.53 5.77
N PRO A 69 -12.27 -3.18 6.06
CA PRO A 69 -11.14 -3.79 5.39
C PRO A 69 -10.82 -5.19 5.91
N PHE A 70 -10.35 -6.07 5.03
CA PHE A 70 -9.71 -7.34 5.38
C PHE A 70 -8.53 -7.61 4.45
N VAL A 71 -7.47 -8.21 4.99
CA VAL A 71 -6.21 -8.43 4.27
C VAL A 71 -6.21 -9.81 3.61
N ILE A 72 -5.81 -9.87 2.35
CA ILE A 72 -5.59 -11.11 1.60
C ILE A 72 -4.17 -11.14 1.03
N PRO A 73 -3.56 -12.31 0.84
CA PRO A 73 -2.26 -12.41 0.19
C PRO A 73 -2.37 -12.06 -1.30
N ALA A 74 -1.49 -11.21 -1.81
CA ALA A 74 -1.36 -10.87 -3.23
C ALA A 74 -0.53 -11.90 -4.00
N LEU A 75 -0.83 -13.19 -3.82
CA LEU A 75 -0.13 -14.28 -4.49
C LEU A 75 -0.70 -14.45 -5.91
N PHE A 76 0.15 -14.24 -6.91
CA PHE A 76 0.00 -14.89 -8.22
C PHE A 76 0.89 -16.13 -8.18
N CYS A 77 0.29 -17.29 -8.48
CA CYS A 77 0.98 -18.53 -8.84
C CYS A 77 1.80 -18.29 -10.11
#